data_AF-A0A0N1KSQ8-F1
#
_entry.id   AF-A0A0N1KSQ8-F1
#
_cell.length_a   1.000
_cell.length_b   1.000
_cell.length_c   1.000
_cell.angle_alpha   90.00
_cell.angle_beta   90.00
_cell.angle_gamma   90.00
#
_symmetry.space_group_name_H-M   'P 1'
#
loop_
_entity.id
_entity.type
_entity.pdbx_description
1 polymer ?
#
loop_
_entity_poly.entity_id
_entity_poly.type
_entity_poly.pdbx_seq_one_letter_code
_entity_poly.pdbx_strand_id
1 'polypeptide(L)'
;MMNIHQLKKTFYKTLFPPNFGNEKIQALYNFVSRNDRDVEYWTTDGPLLEFINIIKSFDESDIQYFFERIGLWNSYYLVIISDKFLNSHVKASVKYDLGKIYAKVFLLYEDSDPYFLIDNLEIAVTMYESEIDMATWIDLANKIEMLYHKKLIPAQQYQYNQDFINKFIHELLDQKNG
;
A
#
# COMPACT_ATOMS: atom_id res chain seq x y z
N MET A 1 14.37 -15.26 -11.75
CA MET A 1 14.39 -15.31 -13.23
C MET A 1 13.26 -14.40 -13.71
N MET A 2 13.57 -13.25 -14.34
CA MET A 2 12.56 -12.24 -14.67
C MET A 2 11.61 -12.74 -15.77
N ASN A 3 10.30 -12.60 -15.55
CA ASN A 3 9.28 -13.09 -16.48
C ASN A 3 9.19 -12.17 -17.72
N ILE A 4 9.28 -12.75 -18.92
CA ILE A 4 9.13 -12.04 -20.22
C ILE A 4 7.84 -11.21 -20.30
N HIS A 5 6.77 -11.63 -19.62
CA HIS A 5 5.51 -10.89 -19.54
C HIS A 5 5.65 -9.60 -18.74
N GLN A 6 6.38 -9.64 -17.61
CA GLN A 6 6.69 -8.46 -16.80
C GLN A 6 7.57 -7.48 -17.59
N LEU A 7 8.58 -7.98 -18.32
CA LEU A 7 9.42 -7.18 -19.22
C LEU A 7 8.60 -6.44 -20.29
N LYS A 8 7.67 -7.12 -20.96
CA LYS A 8 6.78 -6.48 -21.94
C LYS A 8 5.87 -5.42 -21.31
N LYS A 9 5.31 -5.68 -20.13
CA LYS A 9 4.40 -4.77 -19.42
C LYS A 9 5.14 -3.50 -18.95
N THR A 10 6.36 -3.67 -18.40
CA THR A 10 7.22 -2.56 -17.99
C THR A 10 7.67 -1.74 -19.19
N PHE A 11 8.15 -2.39 -20.26
CA PHE A 11 8.58 -1.72 -21.50
C PHE A 11 7.46 -0.91 -22.16
N TYR A 12 6.25 -1.46 -22.23
CA TYR A 12 5.09 -0.76 -22.78
C TYR A 12 4.68 0.44 -21.91
N LYS A 13 4.68 0.30 -20.57
CA LYS A 13 4.41 1.42 -19.66
C LYS A 13 5.48 2.51 -19.70
N THR A 14 6.73 2.18 -20.01
CA THR A 14 7.79 3.17 -20.22
C THR A 14 7.58 3.96 -21.51
N LEU A 15 7.14 3.32 -22.60
CA LEU A 15 6.87 3.98 -23.88
C LEU A 15 5.52 4.71 -23.89
N PHE A 16 4.56 4.23 -23.12
CA PHE A 16 3.22 4.77 -22.97
C PHE A 16 2.90 4.92 -21.48
N PRO A 17 3.40 5.99 -20.83
CA PRO A 17 3.13 6.22 -19.43
C PRO A 17 1.62 6.28 -19.20
N PRO A 18 1.10 5.63 -18.14
CA PRO A 18 -0.30 5.67 -17.79
C PRO A 18 -0.72 7.12 -17.57
N ASN A 19 -1.82 7.50 -18.22
CA ASN A 19 -2.52 8.74 -17.95
C ASN A 19 -3.57 8.46 -16.89
N PHE A 20 -3.37 9.02 -15.70
CA PHE A 20 -4.30 8.86 -14.60
C PHE A 20 -5.52 9.76 -14.75
N GLY A 21 -5.42 10.91 -15.42
CA GLY A 21 -6.53 11.87 -15.57
C GLY A 21 -6.77 12.77 -14.36
N ASN A 22 -6.06 12.57 -13.25
CA ASN A 22 -5.98 13.47 -12.09
C ASN A 22 -4.54 13.97 -11.95
N GLU A 23 -4.35 15.29 -11.87
CA GLU A 23 -3.01 15.91 -11.85
C GLU A 23 -2.18 15.53 -10.64
N LYS A 24 -2.78 15.39 -9.46
CA LYS A 24 -2.08 15.01 -8.22
C LYS A 24 -1.60 13.57 -8.28
N ILE A 25 -2.45 12.66 -8.76
CA ILE A 25 -2.08 11.25 -8.96
C ILE A 25 -1.02 11.12 -10.05
N GLN A 26 -1.17 11.87 -11.15
CA GLN A 26 -0.17 11.90 -12.21
C GLN A 26 1.17 12.45 -11.69
N ALA A 27 1.16 13.48 -10.85
CA ALA A 27 2.35 14.03 -10.22
C ALA A 27 3.02 13.00 -9.32
N LEU A 28 2.25 12.25 -8.52
CA LEU A 28 2.76 11.15 -7.71
C LEU A 28 3.41 10.06 -8.58
N TYR A 29 2.73 9.63 -9.64
CA TYR A 29 3.26 8.64 -10.57
C TYR A 29 4.57 9.09 -11.22
N ASN A 30 4.59 10.32 -11.75
CA ASN A 30 5.78 10.89 -12.37
C ASN A 30 6.92 11.02 -11.35
N PHE A 31 6.63 11.41 -10.12
CA PHE A 31 7.62 11.49 -9.07
C PHE A 31 8.22 10.12 -8.73
N VAL A 32 7.40 9.12 -8.45
CA VAL A 32 7.87 7.76 -8.11
C VAL A 32 8.66 7.16 -9.28
N SER A 33 8.15 7.26 -10.50
CA SER A 33 8.82 6.71 -11.69
C SER A 33 10.18 7.33 -12.01
N ARG A 34 10.42 8.59 -11.64
CA ARG A 34 11.73 9.25 -11.81
C ARG A 34 12.74 8.85 -10.73
N ASN A 35 12.27 8.39 -9.57
CA ASN A 35 13.07 8.17 -8.37
C ASN A 35 13.08 6.69 -7.92
N ASP A 36 12.63 5.77 -8.77
CA ASP A 36 12.43 4.35 -8.46
C ASP A 36 13.73 3.55 -8.26
N ARG A 37 14.88 4.10 -8.69
CA ARG A 37 16.20 3.46 -8.55
C ARG A 37 16.91 3.76 -7.23
N ASP A 38 16.58 4.87 -6.59
CA ASP A 38 17.31 5.42 -5.44
C ASP A 38 16.39 5.55 -4.21
N VAL A 39 15.43 4.63 -4.08
CA VAL A 39 14.36 4.65 -3.06
C VAL A 39 14.92 4.65 -1.63
N GLU A 40 16.07 4.02 -1.41
CA GLU A 40 16.77 3.98 -0.12
C GLU A 40 17.38 5.34 0.27
N TYR A 41 17.60 6.23 -0.70
CA TYR A 41 18.24 7.54 -0.52
C TYR A 41 17.24 8.70 -0.43
N TRP A 42 15.95 8.42 -0.18
CA TRP A 42 14.95 9.46 0.00
C TRP A 42 15.10 10.11 1.38
N THR A 43 15.81 11.23 1.44
CA THR A 43 16.06 12.01 2.66
C THR A 43 15.02 13.10 2.87
N THR A 44 14.90 13.59 4.12
CA THR A 44 13.93 14.59 4.57
C THR A 44 14.10 15.99 3.96
N ASP A 45 15.25 16.27 3.37
CA ASP A 45 15.58 17.48 2.61
C ASP A 45 15.62 17.25 1.09
N GLY A 46 15.37 16.01 0.65
CA GLY A 46 15.44 15.58 -0.74
C GLY A 46 14.13 14.94 -1.23
N PRO A 47 14.18 13.79 -1.94
CA PRO A 47 12.99 13.19 -2.54
C PRO A 47 11.86 12.89 -1.55
N LEU A 48 12.14 12.60 -0.28
CA LEU A 48 11.09 12.36 0.71
C LEU A 48 10.24 13.61 0.94
N LEU A 49 10.85 14.80 0.95
CA LEU A 49 10.11 16.05 1.10
C LEU A 49 9.21 16.31 -0.11
N GLU A 50 9.70 16.06 -1.33
CA GLU A 50 8.91 16.18 -2.55
C GLU A 50 7.73 15.19 -2.52
N PHE A 51 7.97 13.94 -2.16
CA PHE A 51 6.92 12.93 -1.93
C PHE A 51 5.85 13.42 -0.96
N ILE A 52 6.28 13.89 0.22
CA ILE A 52 5.39 14.45 1.26
C ILE A 52 4.59 15.61 0.69
N ASN A 53 5.23 16.53 -0.03
CA ASN A 53 4.57 17.70 -0.61
C ASN A 53 3.49 17.34 -1.62
N ILE A 54 3.67 16.26 -2.37
CA ILE A 54 2.65 15.74 -3.28
C ILE A 54 1.48 15.18 -2.45
N ILE A 55 1.73 14.21 -1.58
CA ILE A 55 0.66 13.45 -0.93
C ILE A 55 -0.06 14.24 0.16
N LYS A 56 0.61 15.15 0.88
CA LYS A 56 -0.02 15.91 1.99
C LYS A 56 -1.21 16.77 1.54
N SER A 57 -1.30 17.03 0.24
CA SER A 57 -2.36 17.84 -0.37
C SER A 57 -3.57 17.03 -0.85
N PHE A 58 -3.53 15.70 -0.70
CA PHE A 58 -4.61 14.82 -1.13
C PHE A 58 -5.81 14.96 -0.21
N ASP A 59 -6.99 14.95 -0.81
CA ASP A 59 -8.27 14.81 -0.13
C ASP A 59 -8.89 13.43 -0.36
N GLU A 60 -10.09 13.20 0.19
CA GLU A 60 -10.80 11.94 0.05
C GLU A 60 -11.09 11.57 -1.41
N SER A 61 -11.37 12.56 -2.26
CA SER A 61 -11.65 12.35 -3.68
C SER A 61 -10.39 11.92 -4.44
N ASP A 62 -9.24 12.48 -4.11
CA ASP A 62 -7.95 12.06 -4.66
C ASP A 62 -7.61 10.63 -4.24
N ILE A 63 -7.85 10.28 -2.97
CA ILE A 63 -7.60 8.92 -2.45
C ILE A 63 -8.54 7.91 -3.12
N GLN A 64 -9.82 8.25 -3.28
CA GLN A 64 -10.76 7.40 -3.99
C GLN A 64 -10.32 7.19 -5.45
N TYR A 65 -9.96 8.27 -6.13
CA TYR A 65 -9.51 8.21 -7.52
C TYR A 65 -8.22 7.39 -7.69
N PHE A 66 -7.33 7.40 -6.69
CA PHE A 66 -6.14 6.54 -6.64
C PHE A 66 -6.53 5.07 -6.71
N PHE A 67 -7.52 4.64 -5.91
CA PHE A 67 -7.98 3.26 -5.88
C PHE A 67 -8.78 2.88 -7.14
N GLU A 68 -9.60 3.78 -7.69
CA GLU A 68 -10.30 3.57 -8.97
C GLU A 68 -9.35 3.31 -10.14
N ARG A 69 -8.11 3.81 -10.04
CA ARG A 69 -7.06 3.64 -11.05
C ARG A 69 -5.93 2.71 -10.60
N ILE A 70 -6.11 1.94 -9.52
CA ILE A 70 -5.02 1.15 -8.94
C ILE A 70 -4.40 0.17 -9.96
N GLY A 71 -5.21 -0.41 -10.85
CA GLY A 71 -4.76 -1.33 -11.91
C GLY A 71 -3.82 -0.69 -12.95
N LEU A 72 -3.77 0.64 -13.05
CA LEU A 72 -2.82 1.34 -13.91
C LEU A 72 -1.41 1.40 -13.30
N TRP A 73 -1.30 1.30 -11.97
CA TRP A 73 -0.02 1.37 -11.28
C TRP A 73 0.91 0.20 -11.61
N ASN A 74 2.20 0.45 -11.53
CA ASN A 74 3.19 -0.62 -11.45
C ASN A 74 3.18 -1.12 -10.00
N SER A 75 3.06 -2.42 -9.81
CA SER A 75 3.07 -3.05 -8.49
C SER A 75 4.31 -2.67 -7.68
N TYR A 76 5.48 -2.57 -8.32
CA TYR A 76 6.69 -2.09 -7.66
C TYR A 76 6.55 -0.65 -7.12
N TYR A 77 5.85 0.22 -7.85
CA TYR A 77 5.59 1.59 -7.38
C TYR A 77 4.61 1.63 -6.21
N LEU A 78 3.62 0.72 -6.19
CA LEU A 78 2.74 0.58 -5.02
C LEU A 78 3.53 0.15 -3.78
N VAL A 79 4.49 -0.76 -3.94
CA VAL A 79 5.41 -1.16 -2.84
C VAL A 79 6.25 0.02 -2.37
N ILE A 80 6.85 0.81 -3.28
CA ILE A 80 7.60 2.02 -2.91
C ILE A 80 6.71 3.01 -2.15
N ILE A 81 5.50 3.28 -2.63
CA ILE A 81 4.58 4.21 -1.97
C ILE A 81 4.23 3.70 -0.57
N SER A 82 3.90 2.40 -0.45
CA SER A 82 3.60 1.74 0.82
C SER A 82 4.77 1.76 1.80
N ASP A 83 6.00 1.53 1.35
CA ASP A 83 7.22 1.67 2.15
C ASP A 83 7.34 3.09 2.74
N LYS A 84 7.11 4.11 1.91
CA LYS A 84 7.21 5.50 2.37
C LYS A 84 6.12 5.91 3.33
N PHE A 85 4.96 5.25 3.33
CA PHE A 85 3.96 5.44 4.36
C PHE A 85 4.48 5.04 5.75
N LEU A 86 5.45 4.13 5.85
CA LEU A 86 6.03 3.72 7.13
C LEU A 86 7.07 4.73 7.68
N ASN A 87 7.31 5.84 6.99
CA ASN A 87 8.24 6.87 7.44
C ASN A 87 7.58 7.84 8.44
N SER A 88 8.22 8.07 9.57
CA SER A 88 7.69 8.93 10.65
C SER A 88 7.48 10.39 10.21
N HIS A 89 8.31 10.93 9.30
CA HIS A 89 8.13 12.27 8.75
C HIS A 89 6.91 12.34 7.84
N VAL A 90 6.62 11.26 7.10
CA VAL A 90 5.40 11.15 6.30
C VAL A 90 4.18 11.14 7.22
N LYS A 91 4.15 10.29 8.25
CA LYS A 91 3.08 10.29 9.27
C LYS A 91 2.82 11.67 9.85
N ALA A 92 3.87 12.37 10.25
CA ALA A 92 3.74 13.69 10.87
C ALA A 92 3.21 14.77 9.90
N SER A 93 3.24 14.53 8.60
CA SER A 93 2.96 15.53 7.56
C SER A 93 1.60 15.37 6.88
N VAL A 94 0.90 14.25 7.10
CA VAL A 94 -0.42 13.97 6.51
C VAL A 94 -1.51 14.01 7.57
N LYS A 95 -2.76 14.24 7.14
CA LYS A 95 -3.93 14.32 8.04
C LYS A 95 -4.87 13.13 7.94
N TYR A 96 -4.64 12.24 6.98
CA TYR A 96 -5.50 11.10 6.68
C TYR A 96 -4.80 9.79 7.05
N ASP A 97 -5.62 8.75 7.22
CA ASP A 97 -5.19 7.44 7.68
C ASP A 97 -4.47 6.65 6.56
N LEU A 98 -3.15 6.76 6.55
CA LEU A 98 -2.32 6.01 5.61
C LEU A 98 -2.23 4.52 5.93
N GLY A 99 -2.48 4.08 7.17
CA GLY A 99 -2.53 2.65 7.50
C GLY A 99 -3.74 1.96 6.88
N LYS A 100 -4.89 2.64 6.83
CA LYS A 100 -6.06 2.18 6.06
C LYS A 100 -5.82 2.16 4.56
N ILE A 101 -5.12 3.17 4.02
CA ILE A 101 -4.74 3.20 2.60
C ILE A 101 -3.77 2.05 2.30
N TYR A 102 -2.79 1.81 3.17
CA TYR A 102 -1.84 0.71 3.07
C TYR A 102 -2.56 -0.64 3.04
N ALA A 103 -3.50 -0.88 3.96
CA ALA A 103 -4.30 -2.10 3.99
C ALA A 103 -5.10 -2.30 2.69
N LYS A 104 -5.70 -1.24 2.15
CA LYS A 104 -6.41 -1.29 0.85
C LYS A 104 -5.47 -1.55 -0.32
N VAL A 105 -4.27 -0.97 -0.33
CA VAL A 105 -3.23 -1.31 -1.32
C VAL A 105 -2.90 -2.78 -1.21
N PHE A 106 -2.64 -3.29 0.00
CA PHE A 106 -2.38 -4.71 0.20
C PHE A 106 -3.54 -5.58 -0.29
N LEU A 107 -4.80 -5.23 -0.06
CA LEU A 107 -5.97 -5.97 -0.59
C LEU A 107 -6.02 -6.02 -2.12
N LEU A 108 -5.76 -4.90 -2.78
CA LEU A 108 -5.88 -4.75 -4.23
C LEU A 108 -4.60 -5.13 -4.99
N TYR A 109 -3.49 -5.37 -4.30
CA TYR A 109 -2.22 -5.80 -4.87
C TYR A 109 -2.30 -7.24 -5.40
N GLU A 110 -2.35 -7.41 -6.72
CA GLU A 110 -2.53 -8.72 -7.38
C GLU A 110 -1.23 -9.50 -7.59
N ASP A 111 -0.06 -8.86 -7.45
CA ASP A 111 1.22 -9.48 -7.81
C ASP A 111 1.70 -10.54 -6.80
N SER A 112 2.47 -11.50 -7.32
CA SER A 112 2.81 -12.76 -6.64
C SER A 112 3.82 -12.65 -5.49
N ASP A 113 4.29 -11.44 -5.17
CA ASP A 113 5.23 -11.18 -4.08
C ASP A 113 4.61 -10.17 -3.09
N PRO A 114 3.74 -10.65 -2.18
CA PRO A 114 3.12 -9.82 -1.16
C PRO A 114 4.01 -9.61 0.07
N TYR A 115 5.22 -10.18 0.12
CA TYR A 115 6.01 -10.33 1.36
C TYR A 115 6.21 -9.00 2.07
N PHE A 116 6.68 -7.99 1.34
CA PHE A 116 6.87 -6.66 1.92
C PHE A 116 5.57 -6.07 2.50
N LEU A 117 4.46 -6.22 1.75
CA LEU A 117 3.20 -5.59 2.14
C LEU A 117 2.59 -6.26 3.37
N ILE A 118 2.60 -7.59 3.42
CA ILE A 118 2.05 -8.35 4.55
C ILE A 118 2.91 -8.20 5.81
N ASP A 119 4.25 -8.19 5.69
CA ASP A 119 5.15 -8.06 6.85
C ASP A 119 4.98 -6.73 7.59
N ASN A 120 4.66 -5.67 6.86
CA ASN A 120 4.50 -4.34 7.45
C ASN A 120 3.04 -3.93 7.65
N LEU A 121 2.06 -4.84 7.46
CA LEU A 121 0.64 -4.52 7.63
C LEU A 121 0.34 -4.07 9.07
N GLU A 122 0.80 -4.82 10.07
CA GLU A 122 0.62 -4.44 11.47
C GLU A 122 1.29 -3.10 11.77
N ILE A 123 2.53 -2.91 11.30
CA ILE A 123 3.27 -1.67 11.51
C ILE A 123 2.47 -0.49 10.93
N ALA A 124 1.96 -0.59 9.71
CA ALA A 124 1.16 0.45 9.08
C ALA A 124 -0.10 0.77 9.89
N VAL A 125 -0.87 -0.25 10.27
CA VAL A 125 -2.14 -0.07 11.01
C VAL A 125 -1.89 0.54 12.38
N THR A 126 -0.93 0.02 13.14
CA THR A 126 -0.63 0.53 14.49
C THR A 126 0.02 1.91 14.42
N MET A 127 0.89 2.17 13.44
CA MET A 127 1.53 3.46 13.27
C MET A 127 0.52 4.58 13.02
N TYR A 128 -0.58 4.32 12.32
CA TYR A 128 -1.58 5.35 12.02
C TYR A 128 -2.81 5.29 12.94
N GLU A 129 -2.82 4.41 13.94
CA GLU A 129 -3.98 4.15 14.81
C GLU A 129 -5.25 3.90 13.97
N SER A 130 -5.09 3.11 12.91
CA SER A 130 -6.05 3.08 11.81
C SER A 130 -7.42 2.52 12.19
N GLU A 131 -8.46 3.26 11.85
CA GLU A 131 -9.85 2.84 12.00
C GLU A 131 -10.31 2.05 10.75
N ILE A 132 -9.89 0.79 10.70
CA ILE A 132 -10.28 -0.16 9.68
C ILE A 132 -11.61 -0.80 10.05
N ASP A 133 -12.57 -0.73 9.13
CA ASP A 133 -13.89 -1.32 9.33
C ASP A 133 -13.84 -2.86 9.25
N MET A 134 -14.84 -3.49 9.88
CA MET A 134 -14.92 -4.95 9.99
C MET A 134 -14.91 -5.66 8.63
N ALA A 135 -15.53 -5.09 7.59
CA ALA A 135 -15.54 -5.73 6.27
C ALA A 135 -14.13 -5.77 5.68
N THR A 136 -13.39 -4.66 5.79
CA THR A 136 -11.98 -4.59 5.37
C THR A 136 -11.11 -5.59 6.16
N TRP A 137 -11.33 -5.77 7.46
CA TRP A 137 -10.62 -6.79 8.24
C TRP A 137 -10.88 -8.23 7.79
N ILE A 138 -12.14 -8.55 7.49
CA ILE A 138 -12.52 -9.86 6.96
C ILE A 138 -11.87 -10.10 5.60
N ASP A 139 -11.87 -9.10 4.72
CA ASP A 139 -11.22 -9.19 3.41
C ASP A 139 -9.71 -9.41 3.53
N LEU A 140 -9.06 -8.77 4.51
CA LEU A 140 -7.64 -8.98 4.80
C LEU A 140 -7.38 -10.42 5.25
N ALA A 141 -8.19 -10.94 6.16
CA ALA A 141 -8.08 -12.32 6.65
C ALA A 141 -8.22 -13.32 5.48
N ASN A 142 -9.23 -13.14 4.64
CA ASN A 142 -9.48 -13.97 3.46
C ASN A 142 -8.31 -13.91 2.46
N LYS A 143 -7.76 -12.72 2.22
CA LYS A 143 -6.60 -12.57 1.33
C LYS A 143 -5.38 -13.31 1.87
N ILE A 144 -5.09 -13.19 3.17
CA ILE A 144 -3.95 -13.85 3.81
C ILE A 144 -4.11 -15.38 3.80
N GLU A 145 -5.33 -15.87 4.03
CA GLU A 145 -5.67 -17.29 3.87
C GLU A 145 -5.42 -17.77 2.43
N MET A 146 -5.86 -17.02 1.42
CA MET A 146 -5.59 -17.33 0.02
C MET A 146 -4.08 -17.38 -0.28
N LEU A 147 -3.29 -16.42 0.24
CA LEU A 147 -1.84 -16.40 0.05
C LEU A 147 -1.18 -17.64 0.65
N TYR A 148 -1.62 -18.06 1.84
CA TYR A 148 -1.13 -19.26 2.51
C TYR A 148 -1.48 -20.52 1.70
N HIS A 149 -2.72 -20.67 1.25
CA HIS A 149 -3.12 -21.82 0.42
C HIS A 149 -2.35 -21.90 -0.90
N LYS A 150 -2.03 -20.74 -1.49
CA LYS A 150 -1.18 -20.65 -2.70
C LYS A 150 0.30 -20.85 -2.41
N LYS A 151 0.69 -21.08 -1.15
CA LYS A 151 2.09 -21.22 -0.69
C LYS A 151 2.96 -20.00 -1.02
N LEU A 152 2.35 -18.82 -1.04
CA LEU A 152 3.02 -17.54 -1.24
C LEU A 152 3.54 -16.94 0.07
N ILE A 153 3.11 -17.47 1.21
CA ILE A 153 3.61 -17.13 2.55
C ILE A 153 3.79 -18.39 3.39
N PRO A 154 4.76 -18.44 4.33
CA PRO A 154 4.95 -19.55 5.24
C PRO A 154 3.89 -19.56 6.37
N ALA A 155 3.73 -20.72 7.01
CA ALA A 155 2.76 -20.91 8.10
C ALA A 155 2.95 -19.93 9.27
N GLN A 156 4.20 -19.59 9.61
CA GLN A 156 4.50 -18.63 10.68
C GLN A 156 3.94 -17.23 10.36
N GLN A 157 4.16 -16.74 9.13
CA GLN A 157 3.68 -15.44 8.69
C GLN A 157 2.15 -15.43 8.59
N TYR A 158 1.56 -16.53 8.10
CA TYR A 158 0.11 -16.70 8.12
C TYR A 158 -0.48 -16.61 9.53
N GLN A 159 0.05 -17.40 10.47
CA GLN A 159 -0.45 -17.45 11.85
C GLN A 159 -0.33 -16.09 12.53
N TYR A 160 0.85 -15.46 12.42
CA TYR A 160 1.09 -14.13 12.97
C TYR A 160 0.05 -13.10 12.50
N ASN A 161 -0.19 -13.04 11.19
CA ASN A 161 -1.14 -12.08 10.63
C ASN A 161 -2.60 -12.40 10.98
N GLN A 162 -2.97 -13.68 11.04
CA GLN A 162 -4.32 -14.06 11.48
C GLN A 162 -4.56 -13.70 12.94
N ASP A 163 -3.59 -13.95 13.83
CA ASP A 163 -3.68 -13.57 15.24
C ASP A 163 -3.82 -12.05 15.40
N PHE A 164 -3.03 -11.29 14.63
CA PHE A 164 -3.13 -9.83 14.56
C PHE A 164 -4.52 -9.36 14.12
N ILE A 165 -5.06 -9.87 13.00
CA ILE A 165 -6.37 -9.46 12.49
C ILE A 165 -7.50 -9.85 13.45
N ASN A 166 -7.47 -11.08 14.00
CA ASN A 166 -8.51 -11.58 14.89
C ASN A 166 -8.62 -10.74 16.17
N LYS A 167 -7.49 -10.26 16.71
CA LYS A 167 -7.48 -9.34 17.84
C LYS A 167 -8.36 -8.11 17.57
N PHE A 168 -8.19 -7.44 16.42
CA PHE A 168 -8.99 -6.26 16.05
C PHE A 168 -10.46 -6.59 15.76
N ILE A 169 -10.74 -7.74 15.13
CA ILE A 169 -12.13 -8.18 14.90
C ILE A 169 -12.85 -8.40 16.23
N HIS A 170 -12.20 -9.05 17.20
CA HIS A 170 -12.77 -9.25 18.54
C HIS A 170 -13.02 -7.92 19.25
N GLU A 171 -12.05 -7.00 19.25
CA GLU A 171 -12.22 -5.67 19.85
C GLU A 171 -13.41 -4.90 19.25
N LEU A 172 -13.59 -4.97 17.92
CA LEU A 172 -14.74 -4.33 17.24
C LEU A 172 -16.08 -5.00 17.55
N LEU A 173 -16.11 -6.32 17.75
CA LEU A 173 -17.33 -7.04 18.14
C LEU A 173 -17.72 -6.71 19.58
N ASP A 174 -16.75 -6.62 20.49
CA ASP A 174 -17.00 -6.27 21.89
C ASP A 174 -17.53 -4.85 22.04
N GLN A 175 -17.00 -3.88 21.27
CA GLN A 175 -17.51 -2.51 21.23
C GLN A 175 -18.94 -2.37 20.69
N LYS A 176 -19.40 -3.30 19.83
CA LYS A 176 -20.79 -3.29 19.33
C LYS A 176 -21.79 -3.92 20.32
N ASN A 177 -21.31 -4.72 21.25
CA ASN A 177 -22.14 -5.49 22.19
C ASN A 177 -22.16 -4.91 23.61
N GLY A 178 -21.37 -3.87 23.90
CA GLY A 178 -21.35 -3.12 25.16
C GLY A 178 -22.06 -1.78 25.05
#